data_AF-A0A1X0R3M1-F1
#
_entry.id   AF-A0A1X0R3M1-F1
#
_cell.length_a   1.000
_cell.length_b   1.000
_cell.length_c   1.000
_cell.angle_alpha   90.00
_cell.angle_beta   90.00
_cell.angle_gamma   90.00
#
_symmetry.space_group_name_H-M   'P 1'
#
loop_
_entity.id
_entity.type
_entity.pdbx_description
1 polymer ?
#
loop_
_entity_poly.entity_id
_entity_poly.type
_entity_poly.pdbx_seq_one_letter_code
_entity_poly.pdbx_strand_id
1 'polypeptide(L)'
;MSLDQYSFQDIVSLIGCYTNIKTDDDKEYNGYLYTIDPQTRHVVLYDNHHLQVIFHSTIKTINCKLMIISIYLSIYIFMSIKLIDNVSWIVLSWIML
;
A
#
# COMPACT_ATOMS: atom_id res chain seq x y z
N MET A 1 9.32 14.28 -0.95
CA MET A 1 10.13 13.75 0.17
C MET A 1 11.23 12.90 -0.43
N SER A 2 12.49 13.11 -0.03
CA SER A 2 13.65 12.39 -0.56
C SER A 2 13.78 11.01 0.10
N LEU A 3 14.39 10.05 -0.61
CA LEU A 3 14.50 8.67 -0.14
C LEU A 3 15.25 8.52 1.18
N ASP A 4 16.20 9.42 1.43
CA ASP A 4 17.06 9.41 2.61
C ASP A 4 16.32 9.69 3.93
N GLN A 5 15.07 10.15 3.84
CA GLN A 5 14.23 10.41 5.00
C GLN A 5 13.48 9.16 5.50
N TYR A 6 13.44 8.09 4.72
CA TYR A 6 12.78 6.85 5.10
C TYR A 6 13.79 5.88 5.68
N SER A 7 13.46 5.27 6.82
CA SER A 7 14.28 4.17 7.32
C SER A 7 14.19 2.99 6.35
N PHE A 8 15.23 2.15 6.31
CA PHE A 8 15.20 0.95 5.47
C PHE A 8 13.97 0.07 5.75
N GLN A 9 13.57 -0.02 7.02
CA GLN A 9 12.35 -0.71 7.45
C GLN A 9 11.09 -0.13 6.79
N ASP A 10 10.98 1.20 6.71
CA ASP A 10 9.84 1.88 6.10
C ASP A 10 9.76 1.56 4.61
N ILE A 11 10.89 1.57 3.89
CA ILE A 11 10.91 1.27 2.46
C ILE A 11 10.57 -0.21 2.21
N VAL A 12 11.09 -1.13 3.04
CA VAL A 12 10.73 -2.56 2.97
C VAL A 12 9.24 -2.79 3.22
N SER A 13 8.61 -1.99 4.08
CA SER A 13 7.16 -2.07 4.31
C SER A 13 6.32 -1.69 3.07
N LEU A 14 6.92 -1.01 2.10
CA LEU A 14 6.26 -0.63 0.84
C LEU A 14 6.30 -1.76 -0.21
N ILE A 15 7.03 -2.85 0.01
CA ILE A 15 7.09 -3.97 -0.93
C ILE A 15 5.67 -4.50 -1.20
N GLY A 16 5.36 -4.74 -2.48
CA GLY A 16 4.05 -5.12 -2.98
C GLY A 16 3.11 -3.95 -3.24
N CYS A 17 3.47 -2.72 -2.88
CA CYS A 17 2.65 -1.56 -3.17
C CYS A 17 2.87 -1.00 -4.58
N TYR A 18 1.81 -0.49 -5.19
CA TYR A 18 1.92 0.26 -6.45
C TYR A 18 2.57 1.62 -6.19
N THR A 19 3.70 1.86 -6.82
CA THR A 19 4.63 2.92 -6.45
C THR A 19 4.98 3.76 -7.67
N ASN A 20 4.99 5.08 -7.48
CA ASN A 20 5.52 6.06 -8.44
C ASN A 20 6.87 6.54 -7.93
N ILE A 21 7.91 6.36 -8.73
CA ILE A 21 9.28 6.75 -8.45
C ILE A 21 9.66 7.87 -9.42
N LYS A 22 10.04 9.03 -8.89
CA LYS A 22 10.63 10.10 -9.70
C LYS A 22 12.13 10.11 -9.53
N THR A 23 12.83 10.25 -10.64
CA THR A 23 14.29 10.36 -10.66
C THR A 23 14.76 11.81 -10.81
N ASP A 24 16.06 12.04 -10.62
CA ASP A 24 16.67 13.37 -10.73
C ASP A 24 16.58 13.97 -12.15
N ASP A 25 16.54 13.11 -13.17
CA ASP A 25 16.31 13.49 -14.57
C ASP A 25 14.82 13.79 -14.88
N ASP A 26 13.99 13.97 -13.84
CA ASP A 26 12.53 14.13 -13.89
C ASP A 26 11.79 13.00 -14.65
N LYS A 27 12.43 11.83 -14.84
CA LYS A 27 11.75 10.63 -15.35
C LYS A 27 10.92 9.99 -14.24
N GLU A 28 9.74 9.51 -14.60
CA GLU A 28 8.83 8.81 -13.70
C GLU A 28 8.71 7.34 -14.07
N TYR A 29 8.77 6.49 -13.06
CA TYR A 29 8.58 5.05 -13.18
C TYR A 29 7.41 4.63 -12.30
N ASN A 30 6.48 3.89 -12.86
CA ASN A 30 5.31 3.37 -12.16
C ASN A 30 5.37 1.85 -12.17
N GLY A 31 5.03 1.22 -11.05
CA GLY A 31 4.96 -0.24 -10.97
C GLY A 31 4.82 -0.71 -9.53
N TYR A 32 4.66 -2.01 -9.35
CA TYR A 32 4.68 -2.62 -8.03
C TYR A 32 6.12 -2.72 -7.52
N LEU A 33 6.34 -2.27 -6.29
CA LEU A 33 7.63 -2.41 -5.64
C LEU A 33 7.91 -3.89 -5.36
N TYR A 34 8.81 -4.50 -6.12
CA TYR A 34 9.04 -5.94 -6.07
C TYR A 34 10.05 -6.32 -4.99
N THR A 35 11.20 -5.64 -4.96
CA THR A 35 12.23 -5.85 -3.95
C THR A 35 13.16 -4.64 -3.86
N ILE A 36 13.97 -4.62 -2.81
CA ILE A 36 14.99 -3.61 -2.56
C ILE A 36 16.26 -4.35 -2.19
N ASP A 37 17.38 -3.99 -2.82
CA ASP A 37 18.68 -4.53 -2.44
C ASP A 37 19.08 -3.94 -1.06
N PRO A 38 19.31 -4.76 -0.03
CA PRO A 38 19.66 -4.29 1.31
C PRO A 38 21.03 -3.60 1.38
N GLN A 39 21.95 -3.90 0.46
CA GLN A 39 23.29 -3.31 0.45
C GLN A 39 23.31 -1.99 -0.30
N THR A 40 22.76 -1.98 -1.51
CA THR A 40 22.84 -0.84 -2.43
C THR A 40 21.61 0.05 -2.42
N ARG A 41 20.53 -0.39 -1.76
CA ARG A 41 19.20 0.25 -1.72
C ARG A 41 18.58 0.45 -3.09
N HIS A 42 19.07 -0.25 -4.11
CA HIS A 42 18.48 -0.22 -5.44
C HIS A 42 17.06 -0.80 -5.40
N VAL A 43 16.17 -0.18 -6.13
CA VAL A 43 14.75 -0.49 -6.12
C VAL A 43 14.40 -1.25 -7.38
N VAL A 44 13.67 -2.35 -7.24
CA VAL A 44 13.15 -3.11 -8.37
C VAL A 44 11.66 -2.89 -8.47
N LEU A 45 11.21 -2.36 -9.60
CA LEU A 45 9.81 -2.24 -9.95
C LEU A 45 9.40 -3.38 -10.90
N TYR A 46 8.18 -3.86 -10.71
CA TYR A 46 7.50 -4.76 -11.61
C TYR A 46 6.30 -4.04 -12.23
N ASP A 47 6.30 -3.90 -13.56
CA ASP A 47 5.19 -3.32 -14.31
C ASP A 47 4.94 -4.11 -15.60
N ASN A 48 3.69 -4.46 -15.88
CA ASN A 48 3.30 -5.13 -17.13
C ASN A 48 4.20 -6.30 -17.58
N HIS A 49 4.60 -7.17 -16.65
CA HIS A 49 5.48 -8.33 -16.89
C HIS A 49 6.95 -7.98 -17.17
N HIS A 50 7.33 -6.73 -16.94
CA HIS A 50 8.70 -6.25 -17.03
C HIS A 50 9.24 -5.90 -15.64
N LEU A 51 10.49 -6.31 -15.39
CA LEU A 51 11.26 -5.91 -14.22
C LEU A 51 12.18 -4.75 -14.60
N GLN A 52 12.17 -3.70 -13.79
CA GLN A 52 13.00 -2.52 -13.98
C GLN A 52 13.78 -2.24 -12.70
N VAL A 53 15.08 -2.03 -12.83
CA VAL A 53 15.96 -1.70 -11.70
C VAL A 53 16.23 -0.20 -11.74
N ILE A 54 16.01 0.47 -10.61
CA ILE A 54 16.23 1.90 -10.43
C ILE A 54 17.30 2.08 -9.35
N PHE A 55 18.39 2.75 -9.74
CA PHE A 55 19.51 3.00 -8.85
C PHE A 55 19.11 4.01 -7.78
N HIS A 56 19.34 3.67 -6.52
CA HIS A 56 19.05 4.52 -5.36
C HIS A 56 19.53 5.97 -5.54
N SER A 57 20.75 6.14 -6.06
CA SER A 57 21.39 7.44 -6.29
C SER A 57 20.66 8.35 -7.27
N THR A 58 19.72 7.81 -8.04
CA THR A 58 18.93 8.58 -9.01
C THR A 58 17.53 8.91 -8.48
N ILE A 59 17.15 8.38 -7.31
CA ILE A 59 15.77 8.46 -6.82
C ILE A 59 15.58 9.73 -6.00
N LYS A 60 14.74 10.61 -6.55
CA LYS A 60 14.35 11.88 -5.93
C LYS A 60 13.18 11.70 -4.97
N THR A 61 12.16 10.94 -5.37
CA THR A 61 10.96 10.68 -4.54
C THR A 61 10.38 9.31 -4.80
N ILE A 62 9.89 8.66 -3.75
CA ILE A 62 9.06 7.44 -3.82
C ILE A 62 7.69 7.75 -3.22
N ASN A 63 6.64 7.51 -4.00
CA ASN A 63 5.26 7.65 -3.57
C ASN A 63 4.53 6.33 -3.75
N CYS A 64 4.16 5.71 -2.64
CA CYS A 64 3.29 4.54 -2.63
C CYS A 64 1.83 5.00 -2.75
N LYS A 65 1.13 4.53 -3.80
CA LYS A 65 -0.33 4.62 -3.87
C LYS A 65 -0.90 3.48 -3.04
N LEU A 66 -1.15 3.76 -1.76
CA LEU A 66 -1.96 2.87 -0.94
C LEU A 66 -3.35 2.79 -1.55
N MET A 67 -3.76 1.58 -1.94
CA MET A 67 -5.11 1.32 -2.42
C MET A 67 -6.07 1.36 -1.22
N ILE A 68 -6.57 2.56 -0.91
CA ILE A 68 -7.52 2.88 0.18
C ILE A 68 -8.78 1.98 0.18
N ILE A 69 -9.06 1.32 -0.94
CA ILE A 69 -10.21 0.43 -1.17
C ILE A 69 -10.28 -0.70 -0.13
N SER A 70 -9.15 -1.28 0.30
CA SER A 70 -9.17 -2.40 1.26
C SER A 70 -9.60 -1.97 2.67
N ILE A 71 -9.30 -0.73 3.08
CA ILE A 71 -9.66 -0.19 4.41
C ILE A 71 -11.13 0.20 4.43
N TYR A 72 -11.63 0.85 3.38
CA TYR A 72 -13.06 1.18 3.28
C TYR A 72 -13.93 -0.07 3.23
N LEU A 73 -13.51 -1.10 2.49
CA LEU A 73 -14.26 -2.36 2.41
C LEU A 73 -14.30 -3.09 3.76
N SER A 74 -13.20 -3.11 4.50
CA SER A 74 -13.15 -3.74 5.83
C SER A 74 -13.93 -2.96 6.89
N ILE A 75 -13.91 -1.62 6.86
CA ILE A 75 -14.77 -0.78 7.72
C ILE A 75 -16.25 -1.00 7.39
N TYR A 76 -16.60 -1.06 6.10
CA TYR A 76 -17.98 -1.29 5.65
C TYR A 76 -18.51 -2.64 6.13
N ILE A 77 -17.75 -3.72 5.95
CA ILE A 77 -18.12 -5.07 6.40
C ILE A 77 -18.30 -5.11 7.93
N PHE A 78 -17.38 -4.50 8.70
CA PHE A 78 -17.48 -4.45 10.16
C PHE A 78 -18.74 -3.71 10.63
N MET A 79 -19.06 -2.57 10.00
CA MET A 79 -20.28 -1.82 10.30
C MET A 79 -21.55 -2.61 9.94
N SER A 80 -21.55 -3.34 8.82
CA SER A 80 -22.67 -4.20 8.42
C SER A 80 -22.91 -5.35 9.40
N ILE A 81 -21.85 -6.01 9.88
CA ILE A 81 -21.95 -7.10 10.87
C ILE A 81 -22.56 -6.58 12.18
N LYS A 82 -22.06 -5.44 12.69
CA LYS A 82 -22.61 -4.81 13.91
C LYS A 82 -24.09 -4.43 13.79
N LEU A 83 -24.53 -4.01 12.61
CA LEU A 83 -25.93 -3.67 12.36
C LEU A 83 -26.82 -4.92 12.45
N ILE A 84 -26.38 -6.03 11.86
CA ILE A 84 -27.10 -7.30 11.86
C ILE A 84 -27.22 -7.88 13.28
N ASP A 85 -26.15 -7.79 14.08
CA ASP A 85 -26.17 -8.23 15.47
C ASP A 85 -27.20 -7.44 16.29
N ASN A 86 -27.20 -6.11 16.18
CA ASN A 86 -28.16 -5.25 16.88
C ASN A 86 -29.62 -5.53 16.47
N VAL A 87 -29.89 -5.74 15.18
CA VAL A 87 -31.24 -6.06 14.71
C VAL A 87 -31.70 -7.45 15.21
N SER A 88 -30.79 -8.42 15.27
CA SER A 88 -31.09 -9.77 15.75
C SER A 88 -31.51 -9.79 17.23
N TRP A 89 -30.83 -9.02 18.08
CA TRP A 89 -31.21 -8.88 19.50
C TRP A 89 -32.57 -8.19 19.69
N ILE A 90 -32.88 -7.18 18.88
CA ILE A 90 -34.17 -6.49 18.93
C ILE A 90 -35.29 -7.49 18.58
N VAL A 91 -35.19 -8.22 17.48
CA VAL A 91 -36.22 -9.19 17.07
C VAL A 91 -36.41 -10.31 18.11
N LEU A 92 -35.33 -10.86 18.66
CA LEU A 92 -35.41 -11.88 19.72
C LEU A 92 -36.10 -11.36 20.99
N SER A 93 -35.86 -10.10 21.38
CA SER A 93 -36.51 -9.51 22.54
C SER A 93 -38.01 -9.29 22.37
N TRP A 94 -38.50 -9.12 21.13
CA TRP A 94 -39.93 -8.96 20.83
C TRP A 94 -40.67 -10.30 20.72
N ILE A 95 -39.96 -11.40 20.43
CA ILE A 95 -40.54 -12.75 20.35
C ILE A 95 -40.72 -13.38 21.75
N MET A 96 -39.95 -12.93 22.75
CA MET A 96 -40.02 -13.45 24.13
C MET A 96 -40.94 -12.64 25.06
N LEU A 97 -41.71 -11.69 24.53
CA LEU A 97 -42.72 -10.88 25.23
C LEU A 97 -44.13 -11.31 24.80
#